data_AF-A0A5C5UUT6-F1
#
_entry.id   AF-A0A5C5UUT6-F1
#
_cell.length_a   1.000
_cell.length_b   1.000
_cell.length_c   1.000
_cell.angle_alpha   90.00
_cell.angle_beta   90.00
_cell.angle_gamma   90.00
#
_symmetry.space_group_name_H-M   'P 1'
#
loop_
_entity.id
_entity.type
_entity.pdbx_description
1 polymer ?
#
loop_
_entity_poly.entity_id
_entity_poly.type
_entity_poly.pdbx_seq_one_letter_code
_entity_poly.pdbx_strand_id
1 'polypeptide(L)'
;MRKKSLLERKALERSDIVANSQMNRRRGLTDANSYQRELGCDPVDILRDVCRQHGHAAWLDLCCGSGKALIEAAAIAKEESLLLKIVGIDLVDMFDARCEQEGLQLIAASVDDYQPALPFDLITSVHGLHYLGDKLGVIAKAARWLTSGGRFVANLDAKNLRLEGRRTSNLIFKYLRTAGFQYSPRMKRLELQGPCELDLPLAYLGADDSAGPNYTGQAAVDSYYTSRKDAGRDPSR
;
A
#
# COMPACT_ATOMS: atom_id res chain seq x y z
N MET A 1 -8.56 -19.64 -26.23
CA MET A 1 -8.44 -19.22 -24.82
C MET A 1 -9.55 -18.22 -24.53
N ARG A 2 -10.45 -18.48 -23.57
CA ARG A 2 -11.48 -17.50 -23.21
C ARG A 2 -10.80 -16.20 -22.75
N LYS A 3 -11.22 -15.05 -23.29
CA LYS A 3 -10.86 -13.74 -22.76
C LYS A 3 -11.18 -13.76 -21.27
N LYS A 4 -10.15 -13.71 -20.40
CA LYS A 4 -10.37 -13.61 -18.97
C LYS A 4 -11.04 -12.27 -18.71
N SER A 5 -12.24 -12.27 -18.14
CA SER A 5 -12.94 -11.02 -17.79
C SER A 5 -12.23 -10.42 -16.59
N LEU A 6 -11.54 -9.31 -16.78
CA LEU A 6 -10.96 -8.56 -15.69
C LEU A 6 -12.08 -7.87 -14.90
N LEU A 7 -11.91 -7.80 -13.59
CA LEU A 7 -12.82 -7.09 -12.70
C LEU A 7 -12.51 -5.60 -12.71
N GLU A 8 -13.56 -4.80 -12.83
CA GLU A 8 -13.52 -3.38 -12.53
C GLU A 8 -13.51 -3.15 -11.00
N ARG A 9 -13.04 -1.96 -10.59
CA ARG A 9 -12.79 -1.60 -9.19
C ARG A 9 -13.91 -2.02 -8.22
N LYS A 10 -15.15 -1.57 -8.47
CA LYS A 10 -16.28 -1.84 -7.56
C LYS A 10 -16.65 -3.32 -7.47
N ALA A 11 -16.41 -4.08 -8.54
CA ALA A 11 -16.64 -5.52 -8.51
C ALA A 11 -15.54 -6.22 -7.70
N LEU A 12 -14.29 -5.79 -7.86
CA LEU A 12 -13.16 -6.30 -7.10
C LEU A 12 -13.29 -6.01 -5.60
N GLU A 13 -13.67 -4.80 -5.21
CA GLU A 13 -13.86 -4.40 -3.81
C GLU A 13 -14.90 -5.27 -3.07
N ARG A 14 -15.82 -5.90 -3.81
CA ARG A 14 -16.85 -6.80 -3.26
C ARG A 14 -16.46 -8.28 -3.29
N SER A 15 -15.29 -8.64 -3.82
CA SER A 15 -14.92 -10.05 -3.92
C SER A 15 -14.51 -10.64 -2.59
N ASP A 16 -14.72 -11.95 -2.41
CA ASP A 16 -14.33 -12.69 -1.21
C ASP A 16 -12.80 -12.76 -1.00
N ILE A 17 -12.00 -12.22 -1.92
CA ILE A 17 -10.56 -12.08 -1.73
C ILE A 17 -10.22 -10.72 -1.12
N VAL A 18 -10.90 -9.64 -1.57
CA VAL A 18 -10.59 -8.27 -1.13
C VAL A 18 -11.43 -7.86 0.08
N ALA A 19 -12.71 -8.21 0.11
CA ALA A 19 -13.62 -7.91 1.21
C ALA A 19 -13.41 -8.82 2.44
N ASN A 20 -12.58 -9.86 2.33
CA ASN A 20 -12.47 -10.89 3.37
C ASN A 20 -11.71 -10.45 4.62
N SER A 21 -12.36 -10.67 5.76
CA SER A 21 -11.92 -10.28 7.10
C SER A 21 -10.93 -11.22 7.78
N GLN A 22 -10.64 -12.39 7.20
CA GLN A 22 -9.78 -13.41 7.82
C GLN A 22 -8.28 -13.24 7.54
N MET A 23 -7.90 -12.30 6.68
CA MET A 23 -6.51 -12.13 6.25
C MET A 23 -5.76 -11.25 7.24
N ASN A 24 -4.48 -11.51 7.53
CA ASN A 24 -3.43 -10.75 8.25
C ASN A 24 -3.71 -9.34 8.89
N ARG A 25 -4.91 -9.06 9.40
CA ARG A 25 -5.38 -7.73 9.81
C ARG A 25 -4.94 -7.33 11.21
N ARG A 26 -4.46 -8.29 12.02
CA ARG A 26 -4.12 -8.12 13.45
C ARG A 26 -2.62 -8.13 13.70
N ARG A 27 -1.82 -7.64 12.75
CA ARG A 27 -0.36 -7.51 12.94
C ARG A 27 -0.07 -6.36 13.90
N GLY A 28 0.81 -6.61 14.87
CA GLY A 28 1.32 -5.59 15.80
C GLY A 28 2.65 -4.99 15.33
N LEU A 29 3.23 -4.11 16.14
CA LEU A 29 4.49 -3.43 15.86
C LEU A 29 5.73 -4.30 16.03
N THR A 30 5.77 -5.19 17.04
CA THR A 30 6.99 -5.91 17.46
C THR A 30 6.84 -7.43 17.63
N ASP A 31 5.63 -7.98 17.47
CA ASP A 31 5.36 -9.43 17.51
C ASP A 31 6.18 -10.23 16.45
N ALA A 32 6.21 -11.56 16.54
CA ALA A 32 6.89 -12.43 15.56
C ALA A 32 6.41 -12.23 14.09
N ASN A 33 5.21 -11.68 13.91
CA ASN A 33 4.58 -11.28 12.65
C ASN A 33 4.37 -9.75 12.56
N SER A 34 5.39 -8.98 12.93
CA SER A 34 5.33 -7.53 13.10
C SER A 34 5.52 -6.68 11.84
N TYR A 35 5.08 -5.44 11.94
CA TYR A 35 5.45 -4.36 11.01
C TYR A 35 6.96 -4.20 10.92
N GLN A 36 7.68 -4.19 12.04
CA GLN A 36 9.14 -4.01 12.06
C GLN A 36 9.86 -5.02 11.15
N ARG A 37 9.44 -6.28 11.21
CA ARG A 37 10.02 -7.36 10.39
C ARG A 37 9.72 -7.17 8.91
N GLU A 38 8.48 -6.87 8.56
CA GLU A 38 8.03 -6.75 7.17
C GLU A 38 8.63 -5.51 6.49
N LEU A 39 8.69 -4.40 7.22
CA LEU A 39 9.25 -3.12 6.76
C LEU A 39 10.78 -3.09 6.86
N GLY A 40 11.39 -3.97 7.67
CA GLY A 40 12.83 -4.01 7.95
C GLY A 40 13.34 -2.82 8.74
N CYS A 41 12.45 -2.10 9.40
CA CYS A 41 12.70 -0.95 10.26
C CYS A 41 11.50 -0.77 11.18
N ASP A 42 11.70 -0.19 12.37
CA ASP A 42 10.59 0.13 13.28
C ASP A 42 9.94 1.46 12.86
N PRO A 43 8.64 1.48 12.49
CA PRO A 43 7.91 2.71 12.18
C PRO A 43 7.99 3.76 13.29
N VAL A 44 7.95 3.33 14.56
CA VAL A 44 7.95 4.25 15.69
C VAL A 44 9.31 4.92 15.85
N ASP A 45 10.41 4.19 15.63
CA ASP A 45 11.75 4.79 15.66
C ASP A 45 11.93 5.85 14.56
N ILE A 46 11.43 5.58 13.35
CA ILE A 46 11.45 6.58 12.27
C ILE A 46 10.69 7.84 12.69
N LEU A 47 9.48 7.68 13.21
CA LEU A 47 8.62 8.80 13.61
C LEU A 47 9.19 9.57 14.82
N ARG A 48 9.81 8.88 15.78
CA ARG A 48 10.55 9.50 16.88
C ARG A 48 11.65 10.42 16.36
N ASP A 49 12.44 9.96 15.40
CA ASP A 49 13.52 10.76 14.83
C ASP A 49 12.98 11.99 14.07
N VAL A 50 11.89 11.84 13.33
CA VAL A 50 11.19 12.97 12.69
C VAL A 50 10.68 13.96 13.74
N CYS A 51 10.02 13.48 14.82
CA CYS A 51 9.58 14.32 15.92
C CYS A 51 10.73 15.08 16.60
N ARG A 52 11.89 14.44 16.80
CA ARG A 52 13.07 15.11 17.37
C ARG A 52 13.58 16.24 16.48
N GLN A 53 13.45 16.09 15.16
CA GLN A 53 13.94 17.07 14.18
C GLN A 53 12.94 18.21 13.92
N HIS A 54 11.64 17.91 13.93
CA HIS A 54 10.60 18.82 13.43
C HIS A 54 9.47 19.10 14.43
N GLY A 55 9.53 18.52 15.63
CA GLY A 55 8.53 18.68 16.69
C GLY A 55 7.21 17.92 16.47
N HIS A 56 7.01 17.33 15.30
CA HIS A 56 5.83 16.54 14.95
C HIS A 56 6.18 15.52 13.85
N ALA A 57 5.35 14.50 13.68
CA ALA A 57 5.44 13.61 12.53
C ALA A 57 4.06 13.06 12.13
N ALA A 58 3.91 12.67 10.86
CA ALA A 58 2.69 12.09 10.34
C ALA A 58 2.93 10.73 9.66
N TRP A 59 2.10 9.74 10.00
CA TRP A 59 2.10 8.39 9.45
C TRP A 59 0.77 8.08 8.77
N LEU A 60 0.82 7.62 7.51
CA LEU A 60 -0.29 6.98 6.81
C LEU A 60 -0.01 5.49 6.60
N ASP A 61 -0.95 4.62 6.94
CA ASP A 61 -0.89 3.20 6.59
C ASP A 61 -2.05 2.79 5.68
N LEU A 62 -1.70 2.25 4.52
CA LEU A 62 -2.64 1.83 3.49
C LEU A 62 -2.97 0.35 3.68
N CYS A 63 -4.25 0.04 3.74
CA CYS A 63 -4.79 -1.28 4.08
C CYS A 63 -4.35 -1.72 5.49
N CYS A 64 -4.65 -0.89 6.49
CA CYS A 64 -4.17 -1.07 7.87
C CYS A 64 -4.80 -2.24 8.62
N GLY A 65 -5.75 -2.93 8.00
CA GLY A 65 -6.51 -4.01 8.62
C GLY A 65 -7.29 -3.54 9.84
N SER A 66 -7.11 -4.20 10.98
CA SER A 66 -7.78 -3.79 12.22
C SER A 66 -7.12 -2.57 12.89
N GLY A 67 -6.07 -2.01 12.29
CA GLY A 67 -5.32 -0.88 12.85
C GLY A 67 -4.48 -1.22 14.07
N LYS A 68 -4.27 -2.51 14.41
CA LYS A 68 -3.60 -2.91 15.67
C LYS A 68 -2.22 -2.25 15.83
N ALA A 69 -1.36 -2.30 14.81
CA ALA A 69 -0.04 -1.66 14.87
C ALA A 69 -0.11 -0.14 15.06
N LEU A 70 -1.12 0.51 14.47
CA LEU A 70 -1.33 1.96 14.58
C LEU A 70 -1.84 2.35 15.96
N ILE A 71 -2.72 1.53 16.55
CA ILE A 71 -3.21 1.63 17.93
C ILE A 71 -2.06 1.48 18.92
N GLU A 72 -1.15 0.54 18.69
CA GLU A 72 0.05 0.36 19.50
C GLU A 72 0.99 1.57 19.37
N ALA A 73 1.18 2.10 18.17
CA ALA A 73 2.02 3.28 17.94
C ALA A 73 1.44 4.55 18.58
N ALA A 74 0.11 4.74 18.51
CA ALA A 74 -0.57 5.85 19.17
C ALA A 74 -0.43 5.78 20.69
N ALA A 75 -0.50 4.59 21.27
CA ALA A 75 -0.26 4.39 22.71
C ALA A 75 1.17 4.77 23.11
N ILE A 76 2.17 4.35 22.33
CA ILE A 76 3.57 4.74 22.56
C ILE A 76 3.76 6.25 22.40
N ALA A 77 3.15 6.85 21.38
CA ALA A 77 3.22 8.29 21.15
C ALA A 77 2.70 9.08 22.35
N LYS A 78 1.58 8.62 22.93
CA LYS A 78 1.00 9.22 24.13
C LYS A 78 1.92 9.07 25.35
N GLU A 79 2.47 7.88 25.57
CA GLU A 79 3.39 7.62 26.69
C GLU A 79 4.65 8.49 26.61
N GLU A 80 5.18 8.68 25.40
CA GLU A 80 6.40 9.45 25.16
C GLU A 80 6.14 10.94 24.88
N SER A 81 4.88 11.39 24.94
CA SER A 81 4.48 12.76 24.59
C SER A 81 4.93 13.20 23.19
N LEU A 82 4.94 12.27 22.22
CA LEU A 82 5.24 12.56 20.82
C LEU A 82 4.02 13.13 20.12
N LEU A 83 4.20 14.24 19.40
CA LEU A 83 3.15 14.82 18.57
C LEU A 83 3.04 14.05 17.24
N LEU A 84 2.34 12.92 17.27
CA LEU A 84 2.13 12.06 16.10
C LEU A 84 0.69 12.15 15.58
N LYS A 85 0.58 12.33 14.27
CA LYS A 85 -0.67 12.11 13.52
C LYS A 85 -0.59 10.78 12.79
N ILE A 86 -1.47 9.85 13.12
CA ILE A 86 -1.50 8.51 12.55
C ILE A 86 -2.84 8.33 11.83
N VAL A 87 -2.79 7.96 10.56
CA VAL A 87 -3.98 7.68 9.74
C VAL A 87 -3.88 6.26 9.21
N GLY A 88 -4.87 5.43 9.48
CA GLY A 88 -5.03 4.10 8.90
C GLY A 88 -6.22 4.07 7.97
N ILE A 89 -6.07 3.45 6.79
CA ILE A 89 -7.18 3.26 5.86
C ILE A 89 -7.33 1.78 5.57
N ASP A 90 -8.54 1.25 5.71
CA ASP A 90 -8.86 -0.09 5.25
C ASP A 90 -10.23 -0.10 4.58
N LEU A 91 -10.44 -1.01 3.63
CA LEU A 91 -11.72 -1.12 2.94
C LEU A 91 -12.83 -1.58 3.88
N VAL A 92 -12.49 -2.39 4.89
CA VAL A 92 -13.46 -3.06 5.74
C VAL A 92 -13.40 -2.50 7.16
N ASP A 93 -14.56 -2.02 7.64
CA ASP A 93 -14.74 -1.44 8.97
C ASP A 93 -14.69 -2.50 10.08
N MET A 94 -13.49 -2.98 10.40
CA MET A 94 -13.23 -4.02 11.40
C MET A 94 -12.04 -3.62 12.29
N PHE A 95 -12.00 -2.36 12.68
CA PHE A 95 -10.98 -1.81 13.57
C PHE A 95 -11.10 -2.40 15.00
N ASP A 96 -9.96 -2.53 15.68
CA ASP A 96 -9.93 -2.97 17.09
C ASP A 96 -10.63 -1.92 17.97
N ALA A 97 -11.34 -2.37 19.02
CA ALA A 97 -12.15 -1.52 19.88
C ALA A 97 -11.37 -0.40 20.59
N ARG A 98 -10.04 -0.49 20.64
CA ARG A 98 -9.13 0.52 21.22
C ARG A 98 -8.69 1.58 20.19
N CYS A 99 -9.43 1.73 19.10
CA CYS A 99 -9.13 2.67 18.01
C CYS A 99 -9.34 4.14 18.38
N GLU A 100 -10.11 4.44 19.43
CA GLU A 100 -10.34 5.80 19.88
C GLU A 100 -9.14 6.29 20.71
N GLN A 101 -8.17 6.91 20.05
CA GLN A 101 -6.99 7.52 20.68
C GLN A 101 -6.69 8.89 20.08
N GLU A 102 -6.10 9.76 20.89
CA GLU A 102 -5.62 11.05 20.41
C GLU A 102 -4.54 10.86 19.35
N GLY A 103 -4.60 11.67 18.28
CA GLY A 103 -3.66 11.57 17.16
C GLY A 103 -3.90 10.39 16.21
N LEU A 104 -4.83 9.48 16.50
CA LEU A 104 -5.15 8.33 15.64
C LEU A 104 -6.49 8.53 14.91
N GLN A 105 -6.48 8.27 13.60
CA GLN A 105 -7.68 8.22 12.77
C GLN A 105 -7.69 6.94 11.92
N LEU A 106 -8.69 6.08 12.13
CA LEU A 106 -8.91 4.91 11.28
C LEU A 106 -10.13 5.15 10.37
N ILE A 107 -9.98 4.91 9.07
CA ILE A 107 -10.96 5.26 8.05
C ILE A 107 -11.35 4.01 7.26
N ALA A 108 -12.63 3.67 7.31
CA ALA A 108 -13.21 2.61 6.46
C ALA A 108 -13.53 3.18 5.07
N ALA A 109 -12.60 3.05 4.13
CA ALA A 109 -12.74 3.55 2.77
C ALA A 109 -11.83 2.80 1.78
N SER A 110 -12.16 2.91 0.49
CA SER A 110 -11.22 2.51 -0.56
C SER A 110 -10.03 3.47 -0.57
N VAL A 111 -8.81 2.94 -0.54
CA VAL A 111 -7.56 3.73 -0.68
C VAL A 111 -7.56 4.56 -1.96
N ASP A 112 -8.24 4.07 -3.01
CA ASP A 112 -8.34 4.79 -4.28
C ASP A 112 -9.11 6.11 -4.18
N ASP A 113 -10.07 6.20 -3.27
CA ASP A 113 -10.92 7.39 -3.08
C ASP A 113 -10.35 8.33 -2.01
N TYR A 114 -9.26 7.93 -1.34
CA TYR A 114 -8.62 8.77 -0.32
C TYR A 114 -7.76 9.87 -0.93
N GLN A 115 -7.90 11.07 -0.40
CA GLN A 115 -7.06 12.22 -0.71
C GLN A 115 -6.68 12.92 0.60
N PRO A 116 -5.40 12.92 0.99
CA PRO A 116 -4.98 13.61 2.19
C PRO A 116 -4.93 15.12 1.98
N ALA A 117 -5.24 15.86 3.04
CA ALA A 117 -5.11 17.31 3.09
C ALA A 117 -3.66 17.78 3.32
N LEU A 118 -2.82 16.93 3.91
CA LEU A 118 -1.43 17.22 4.26
C LEU A 118 -0.53 16.02 3.89
N PRO A 119 0.76 16.25 3.60
CA PRO A 119 1.71 15.18 3.34
C PRO A 119 2.09 14.41 4.63
N PHE A 120 2.74 13.27 4.45
CA PHE A 120 3.17 12.35 5.51
C PHE A 120 4.68 12.11 5.50
N ASP A 121 5.24 11.90 6.68
CA ASP A 121 6.65 11.56 6.87
C ASP A 121 6.90 10.06 6.73
N LEU A 122 5.86 9.26 6.97
CA LEU A 122 5.89 7.83 6.74
C LEU A 122 4.61 7.39 6.04
N ILE A 123 4.75 6.64 4.95
CA ILE A 123 3.64 5.93 4.32
C ILE A 123 3.98 4.45 4.24
N THR A 124 3.12 3.59 4.80
CA THR A 124 3.31 2.14 4.77
C THR A 124 2.16 1.41 4.10
N SER A 125 2.45 0.19 3.66
CA SER A 125 1.43 -0.79 3.23
C SER A 125 1.98 -2.20 3.44
N VAL A 126 1.74 -2.76 4.63
CA VAL A 126 2.20 -4.11 4.98
C VAL A 126 1.24 -5.14 4.39
N HIS A 127 1.68 -5.87 3.36
CA HIS A 127 0.89 -6.84 2.57
C HIS A 127 -0.40 -6.31 1.91
N GLY A 128 -0.79 -5.06 2.18
CA GLY A 128 -2.00 -4.42 1.66
C GLY A 128 -2.12 -4.41 0.14
N LEU A 129 -1.00 -4.14 -0.55
CA LEU A 129 -0.99 -4.05 -2.01
C LEU A 129 -1.43 -5.36 -2.69
N HIS A 130 -1.31 -6.52 -2.04
CA HIS A 130 -1.74 -7.80 -2.64
C HIS A 130 -3.23 -7.85 -2.98
N TYR A 131 -4.04 -7.02 -2.33
CA TYR A 131 -5.50 -7.01 -2.47
C TYR A 131 -6.02 -5.86 -3.33
N LEU A 132 -5.14 -4.93 -3.71
CA LEU A 132 -5.53 -3.77 -4.50
C LEU A 132 -5.61 -4.11 -5.98
N GLY A 133 -6.58 -3.51 -6.66
CA GLY A 133 -6.75 -3.60 -8.10
C GLY A 133 -5.63 -2.88 -8.84
N ASP A 134 -5.59 -1.56 -8.78
CA ASP A 134 -4.55 -0.73 -9.40
C ASP A 134 -3.41 -0.42 -8.43
N LYS A 135 -2.54 -1.42 -8.20
CA LYS A 135 -1.38 -1.29 -7.31
C LYS A 135 -0.46 -0.14 -7.71
N LEU A 136 -0.23 0.07 -9.01
CA LEU A 136 0.69 1.09 -9.49
C LEU A 136 0.08 2.49 -9.38
N GLY A 137 -1.22 2.63 -9.61
CA GLY A 137 -1.95 3.87 -9.35
C GLY A 137 -1.91 4.27 -7.88
N VAL A 138 -2.10 3.32 -6.96
CA VAL A 138 -2.01 3.58 -5.51
C VAL A 138 -0.58 3.95 -5.09
N ILE A 139 0.44 3.25 -5.59
CA ILE A 139 1.85 3.61 -5.34
C ILE A 139 2.15 5.03 -5.85
N ALA A 140 1.67 5.39 -7.05
CA ALA A 140 1.87 6.72 -7.62
C ALA A 140 1.22 7.81 -6.76
N LYS A 141 -0.01 7.59 -6.26
CA LYS A 141 -0.68 8.51 -5.33
C LYS A 141 0.11 8.67 -4.04
N ALA A 142 0.45 7.55 -3.39
CA ALA A 142 1.19 7.53 -2.14
C ALA A 142 2.53 8.28 -2.24
N ALA A 143 3.27 8.08 -3.34
CA ALA A 143 4.53 8.77 -3.57
C ALA A 143 4.41 10.30 -3.58
N ARG A 144 3.28 10.85 -4.03
CA ARG A 144 3.03 12.31 -4.07
C ARG A 144 2.65 12.87 -2.70
N TRP A 145 2.20 12.01 -1.79
CA TRP A 145 1.75 12.40 -0.46
C TRP A 145 2.89 12.43 0.56
N LEU A 146 4.13 12.16 0.16
CA LEU A 146 5.29 12.25 1.05
C LEU A 146 5.73 13.69 1.29
N THR A 147 6.19 13.99 2.50
CA THR A 147 7.01 15.18 2.77
C THR A 147 8.36 15.05 2.06
N SER A 148 9.12 16.14 1.92
CA SER A 148 10.45 16.12 1.27
C SER A 148 11.42 15.13 1.93
N GLY A 149 11.30 14.91 3.24
CA GLY A 149 12.05 13.93 4.01
C GLY A 149 11.28 12.62 4.27
N GLY A 150 10.08 12.48 3.72
CA GLY A 150 9.20 11.36 4.00
C GLY A 150 9.66 10.07 3.34
N ARG A 151 9.22 8.94 3.90
CA ARG A 151 9.56 7.61 3.40
C ARG A 151 8.31 6.80 3.08
N PHE A 152 8.31 6.14 1.93
CA PHE A 152 7.31 5.12 1.59
C PHE A 152 7.93 3.72 1.70
N VAL A 153 7.23 2.78 2.34
CA VAL A 153 7.66 1.38 2.46
C VAL A 153 6.46 0.44 2.34
N ALA A 154 6.44 -0.43 1.34
CA ALA A 154 5.33 -1.36 1.12
C ALA A 154 5.81 -2.74 0.70
N ASN A 155 5.00 -3.76 1.01
CA ASN A 155 5.18 -5.08 0.41
C ASN A 155 4.54 -5.12 -0.98
N LEU A 156 5.31 -5.56 -1.98
CA LEU A 156 4.86 -5.71 -3.36
C LEU A 156 5.42 -7.01 -3.94
N ASP A 157 4.53 -7.90 -4.39
CA ASP A 157 4.95 -9.09 -5.13
C ASP A 157 4.92 -8.79 -6.64
N ALA A 158 6.10 -8.78 -7.24
CA ALA A 158 6.30 -8.68 -8.68
C ALA A 158 5.45 -9.68 -9.49
N LYS A 159 5.13 -10.84 -8.91
CA LYS A 159 4.31 -11.87 -9.57
C LYS A 159 2.86 -11.43 -9.76
N ASN A 160 2.38 -10.44 -9.01
CA ASN A 160 1.02 -9.92 -9.12
C ASN A 160 0.86 -8.81 -10.16
N LEU A 161 1.91 -8.50 -10.92
CA LEU A 161 1.86 -7.48 -11.96
C LEU A 161 1.90 -8.15 -13.34
N ARG A 162 0.94 -7.78 -14.20
CA ARG A 162 0.78 -8.32 -15.56
C ARG A 162 0.86 -7.16 -16.56
N LEU A 163 1.71 -7.28 -17.57
CA LEU A 163 1.81 -6.32 -18.67
C LEU A 163 1.43 -7.02 -19.97
N GLU A 164 0.39 -6.55 -20.65
CA GLU A 164 -0.13 -7.14 -21.90
C GLU A 164 -0.41 -8.64 -21.79
N GLY A 165 -0.89 -9.07 -20.62
CA GLY A 165 -1.14 -10.48 -20.30
C GLY A 165 0.12 -11.34 -20.10
N ARG A 166 1.32 -10.77 -20.24
CA ARG A 166 2.59 -11.44 -19.94
C ARG A 166 3.03 -11.19 -18.50
N ARG A 167 3.68 -12.19 -17.91
CA ARG A 167 4.39 -12.05 -16.63
C ARG A 167 5.68 -11.26 -16.87
N THR A 168 5.59 -9.94 -17.00
CA THR A 168 6.80 -9.13 -17.26
C THR A 168 6.90 -7.98 -16.28
N SER A 169 7.30 -8.34 -15.07
CA SER A 169 7.66 -7.44 -13.97
C SER A 169 8.82 -6.50 -14.32
N ASN A 170 9.75 -6.92 -15.20
CA ASN A 170 11.02 -6.22 -15.38
C ASN A 170 10.86 -4.78 -15.91
N LEU A 171 9.94 -4.54 -16.85
CA LEU A 171 9.74 -3.18 -17.38
C LEU A 171 9.09 -2.26 -16.35
N ILE A 172 8.13 -2.76 -15.57
CA ILE A 172 7.48 -2.02 -14.49
C ILE A 172 8.52 -1.61 -13.44
N PHE A 173 9.34 -2.55 -12.98
CA PHE A 173 10.40 -2.24 -12.01
C PHE A 173 11.52 -1.36 -12.58
N LYS A 174 11.73 -1.36 -13.91
CA LYS A 174 12.60 -0.38 -14.56
C LYS A 174 12.03 1.02 -14.40
N TYR A 175 10.74 1.22 -14.68
CA TYR A 175 10.10 2.53 -14.49
C TYR A 175 10.11 2.99 -13.03
N LEU A 176 9.75 2.10 -12.09
CA LEU A 176 9.82 2.39 -10.66
C LEU A 176 11.23 2.81 -10.24
N ARG A 177 12.26 2.09 -10.70
CA ARG A 177 13.67 2.45 -10.39
C ARG A 177 14.07 3.80 -10.97
N THR A 178 13.66 4.11 -12.19
CA THR A 178 13.92 5.42 -12.80
C THR A 178 13.26 6.55 -12.01
N ALA A 179 12.13 6.29 -11.37
CA ALA A 179 11.45 7.23 -10.48
C ALA A 179 12.03 7.27 -9.05
N GLY A 180 13.13 6.57 -8.78
CA GLY A 180 13.81 6.59 -7.48
C GLY A 180 13.38 5.50 -6.50
N PHE A 181 12.47 4.61 -6.89
CA PHE A 181 12.08 3.49 -6.03
C PHE A 181 13.17 2.42 -5.95
N GLN A 182 13.32 1.83 -4.77
CA GLN A 182 14.18 0.69 -4.52
C GLN A 182 13.31 -0.54 -4.25
N TYR A 183 13.59 -1.64 -4.94
CA TYR A 183 12.86 -2.89 -4.74
C TYR A 183 13.80 -4.00 -4.32
N SER A 184 13.46 -4.69 -3.23
CA SER A 184 14.14 -5.89 -2.76
C SER A 184 13.32 -7.13 -3.12
N PRO A 185 13.72 -7.94 -4.13
CA PRO A 185 13.00 -9.16 -4.49
C PRO A 185 13.00 -10.23 -3.41
N ARG A 186 14.02 -10.21 -2.53
CA ARG A 186 14.13 -11.13 -1.39
C ARG A 186 13.09 -10.80 -0.31
N MET A 187 12.97 -9.52 0.04
CA MET A 187 12.03 -9.04 1.06
C MET A 187 10.65 -8.72 0.51
N LYS A 188 10.48 -8.74 -0.83
CA LYS A 188 9.27 -8.29 -1.53
C LYS A 188 8.87 -6.88 -1.12
N ARG A 189 9.86 -6.01 -0.94
CA ARG A 189 9.68 -4.68 -0.37
C ARG A 189 10.05 -3.60 -1.36
N LEU A 190 9.18 -2.62 -1.51
CA LEU A 190 9.34 -1.43 -2.33
C LEU A 190 9.50 -0.22 -1.42
N GLU A 191 10.50 0.61 -1.67
CA GLU A 191 10.85 1.77 -0.86
C GLU A 191 11.04 3.01 -1.74
N LEU A 192 10.68 4.18 -1.22
CA LEU A 192 10.95 5.49 -1.81
C LEU A 192 11.27 6.51 -0.70
N GLN A 193 12.16 7.46 -1.02
CA GLN A 193 12.51 8.59 -0.17
C GLN A 193 12.12 9.90 -0.87
N GLY A 194 11.39 10.75 -0.16
CA GLY A 194 10.85 12.02 -0.66
C GLY A 194 9.70 11.84 -1.66
N PRO A 195 9.01 12.94 -2.02
CA PRO A 195 7.90 12.89 -2.93
C PRO A 195 8.33 12.60 -4.36
N CYS A 196 7.49 11.90 -5.12
CA CYS A 196 7.73 11.61 -6.52
C CYS A 196 6.44 11.69 -7.34
N GLU A 197 6.51 12.40 -8.48
CA GLU A 197 5.51 12.33 -9.55
C GLU A 197 5.83 11.12 -10.44
N LEU A 198 5.17 10.00 -10.17
CA LEU A 198 5.38 8.76 -10.91
C LEU A 198 4.51 8.73 -12.18
N ASP A 199 5.04 9.22 -13.30
CA ASP A 199 4.39 9.09 -14.61
C ASP A 199 4.74 7.77 -15.30
N LEU A 200 3.92 6.76 -15.09
CA LEU A 200 4.05 5.47 -15.76
C LEU A 200 3.43 5.54 -17.16
N PRO A 201 4.13 5.13 -18.23
CA PRO A 201 3.56 5.02 -19.57
C PRO A 201 2.64 3.79 -19.72
N LEU A 202 1.89 3.47 -18.67
CA LEU A 202 1.03 2.30 -18.53
C LEU A 202 -0.41 2.74 -18.23
N ALA A 203 -1.37 1.97 -18.73
CA ALA A 203 -2.79 2.10 -18.45
C ALA A 203 -3.25 0.84 -17.71
N TYR A 204 -3.98 1.02 -16.62
CA TYR A 204 -4.61 -0.08 -15.87
C TYR A 204 -5.80 -0.65 -16.66
N LEU A 205 -5.85 -1.97 -16.78
CA LEU A 205 -6.88 -2.70 -17.54
C LEU A 205 -7.93 -3.37 -16.65
N GLY A 206 -7.67 -3.45 -15.35
CA GLY A 206 -8.49 -4.22 -14.41
C GLY A 206 -7.68 -5.27 -13.65
N ALA A 207 -8.39 -6.03 -12.83
CA ALA A 207 -7.80 -6.96 -11.88
C ALA A 207 -8.40 -8.37 -11.98
N ASP A 208 -7.71 -9.31 -11.37
CA ASP A 208 -8.06 -10.73 -11.35
C ASP A 208 -7.85 -11.26 -9.95
N ASP A 209 -8.94 -11.50 -9.24
CA ASP A 209 -8.96 -12.05 -7.88
C ASP A 209 -8.81 -13.58 -7.86
N SER A 210 -8.69 -14.22 -9.02
CA SER A 210 -8.46 -15.67 -9.15
C SER A 210 -6.97 -16.01 -9.34
N ALA A 211 -6.05 -15.08 -9.01
CA ALA A 211 -4.62 -15.22 -9.28
C ALA A 211 -3.93 -16.35 -8.50
N GLY A 212 -4.56 -16.83 -7.43
CA GLY A 212 -3.98 -17.79 -6.50
C GLY A 212 -3.16 -17.11 -5.40
N PRO A 213 -2.35 -17.86 -4.66
CA PRO A 213 -1.68 -17.35 -3.46
C PRO A 213 -0.48 -16.43 -3.78
N ASN A 214 -0.30 -15.39 -2.96
CA ASN A 214 0.92 -14.59 -2.84
C ASN A 214 2.03 -15.38 -2.12
N TYR A 215 3.18 -14.72 -1.91
CA TYR A 215 4.32 -15.32 -1.21
C TYR A 215 4.08 -15.64 0.28
N THR A 216 3.01 -15.13 0.89
CA THR A 216 2.59 -15.50 2.26
C THR A 216 1.60 -16.66 2.27
N GLY A 217 1.30 -17.27 1.11
CA GLY A 217 0.32 -18.35 0.96
C GLY A 217 -1.15 -17.90 0.95
N GLN A 218 -1.39 -16.58 0.99
CA GLN A 218 -2.72 -15.98 1.03
C GLN A 218 -3.21 -15.66 -0.37
N ALA A 219 -4.51 -15.77 -0.65
CA ALA A 219 -5.07 -15.37 -1.93
C ALA A 219 -4.71 -13.91 -2.27
N ALA A 220 -4.55 -13.61 -3.55
CA ALA A 220 -4.12 -12.29 -4.00
C ALA A 220 -4.78 -11.89 -5.31
N VAL A 221 -4.66 -10.61 -5.63
CA VAL A 221 -5.15 -10.00 -6.86
C VAL A 221 -3.99 -9.78 -7.82
N ASP A 222 -4.12 -10.22 -9.06
CA ASP A 222 -3.24 -9.78 -10.15
C ASP A 222 -3.75 -8.45 -10.74
N SER A 223 -2.85 -7.49 -10.91
CA SER A 223 -3.12 -6.21 -11.57
C SER A 223 -2.65 -6.25 -13.03
N TYR A 224 -3.53 -5.93 -13.97
CA TYR A 224 -3.22 -5.95 -15.40
C TYR A 224 -3.05 -4.54 -15.95
N TYR A 225 -1.99 -4.37 -16.74
CA TYR A 225 -1.63 -3.12 -17.39
C TYR A 225 -1.36 -3.34 -18.87
N THR A 226 -1.48 -2.27 -19.65
CA THR A 226 -0.99 -2.17 -21.02
C THR A 226 -0.18 -0.88 -21.19
N SER A 227 0.56 -0.76 -22.28
CA SER A 227 1.17 0.50 -22.71
C SER A 227 0.09 1.55 -23.00
N ARG A 228 0.26 2.80 -22.52
CA ARG A 228 -0.68 3.91 -22.84
C ARG A 228 -0.78 4.17 -24.35
N LYS A 229 0.30 3.91 -25.11
CA LYS A 229 0.30 4.05 -26.58
C LYS A 229 -0.65 3.05 -27.25
N ASP A 230 -0.82 1.88 -26.65
CA ASP A 230 -1.65 0.80 -27.18
C ASP A 230 -3.09 0.86 -26.65
N ALA A 231 -3.31 1.48 -25.48
CA ALA A 231 -4.65 1.76 -24.95
C ALA A 231 -5.47 2.73 -25.85
N GLY A 232 -4.80 3.58 -26.62
CA GLY A 232 -5.43 4.49 -27.59
C GLY A 232 -5.68 3.88 -28.98
N ARG A 233 -5.22 2.64 -29.22
CA ARG A 233 -5.52 1.89 -30.46
C ARG A 233 -6.71 0.99 -30.19
N ASP A 234 -7.91 1.52 -30.45
CA ASP A 234 -9.11 0.70 -30.56
C ASP A 234 -8.89 -0.39 -31.64
N PRO A 235 -8.98 -1.70 -31.32
CA PRO A 235 -8.87 -2.76 -32.31
C PRO A 235 -10.10 -2.88 -33.23
N SER A 236 -11.05 -1.94 -33.16
CA SER A 236 -12.24 -1.88 -34.01
C SER A 236 -12.28 -0.71 -35.01
N ARG A 237 -11.12 -0.20 -35.43
CA ARG A 237 -10.99 0.69 -36.61
C ARG A 237 -10.05 0.15 -37.67
#